data_AF-A0A7W6TPT0-F1
#
_entry.id   AF-A0A7W6TPT0-F1
#
_cell.length_a   1.000
_cell.length_b   1.000
_cell.length_c   1.000
_cell.angle_alpha   90.00
_cell.angle_beta   90.00
_cell.angle_gamma   90.00
#
_symmetry.space_group_name_H-M   'P 1'
#
loop_
_entity.id
_entity.type
_entity.pdbx_description
1 polymer ?
#
loop_
_entity_poly.entity_id
_entity_poly.type
_entity_poly.pdbx_seq_one_letter_code
_entity_poly.pdbx_strand_id
1 'polypeptide(L)'
;MDADRDAVPNEVAALKEALAAERARGLEIAAELAVARAKASDDEALIAHQKLRIAKLERQIYGQRSERSSRLIEQLALTFEELEADATEDELAAERAVAKTTTVCGFTRKRGERQTFPEHLPRERVVIDGPTACECCGSSRLRKLGEDVTRTLEVVPRQWKVIETVREKFSCRDCEKISQAPAPFHAIARGWAGPSLLAMITFEKFGQHQPLNRQSERYALEGVPIALSTMADAVGSVCTALQPLLSLVEAHVMAAERLHADDTTVPVLAKGKTDTGRCWVYVRDDRPFGGAVPPAAMFYYSRDRKGEHPLAHLARYAGILQADAYDGYNRLYLAGRQPGPAGRMEGAHSSSWLTSKRMPGARPPAKRKSRCLRLRSKWCAGSMRCSRLSAPSMARVPRSAFRCGGR
;
A
#
# COMPACT_ATOMS: atom_id res chain seq x y z
N MET A 1 -20.00 67.59 -52.55
CA MET A 1 -18.85 66.74 -52.17
C MET A 1 -19.44 65.56 -51.43
N ASP A 2 -20.04 64.63 -52.16
CA ASP A 2 -20.63 63.43 -51.57
C ASP A 2 -19.90 62.24 -52.18
N ALA A 3 -18.73 61.97 -51.61
CA ALA A 3 -17.97 60.76 -51.87
C ALA A 3 -18.50 59.67 -50.93
N ASP A 4 -18.93 58.58 -51.55
CA ASP A 4 -18.64 57.22 -51.13
C ASP A 4 -19.13 56.80 -49.72
N ARG A 5 -20.43 56.49 -49.62
CA ARG A 5 -21.02 55.80 -48.46
C ARG A 5 -21.42 54.35 -48.75
N ASP A 6 -21.29 53.87 -49.98
CA ASP A 6 -21.73 52.54 -50.39
C ASP A 6 -20.60 51.48 -50.45
N ALA A 7 -19.32 51.86 -50.28
CA ALA A 7 -18.18 50.92 -50.26
C ALA A 7 -17.90 50.24 -48.90
N VAL A 8 -18.44 50.77 -47.80
CA VAL A 8 -18.13 50.36 -46.41
C VAL A 8 -18.58 48.94 -46.00
N PRO A 9 -19.71 48.39 -46.50
CA PRO A 9 -20.15 47.03 -46.13
C PRO A 9 -19.21 45.92 -46.62
N ASN A 10 -18.57 46.12 -47.79
CA ASN A 10 -17.66 45.15 -48.39
C ASN A 10 -16.31 45.09 -47.66
N GLU A 11 -15.79 46.21 -47.17
CA GLU A 11 -14.55 46.24 -46.40
C GLU A 11 -14.71 45.59 -45.02
N VAL A 12 -15.85 45.80 -44.34
CA VAL A 12 -16.13 45.14 -43.06
C VAL A 12 -16.34 43.63 -43.22
N ALA A 13 -16.98 43.21 -44.32
CA ALA A 13 -17.10 41.78 -44.66
C ALA A 13 -15.73 41.16 -44.96
N ALA A 14 -14.90 41.82 -45.77
CA ALA A 14 -13.53 41.37 -46.08
C ALA A 14 -12.64 41.30 -44.83
N LEU A 15 -12.75 42.27 -43.91
CA LEU A 15 -12.02 42.25 -42.63
C LEU A 15 -12.50 41.11 -41.71
N LYS A 16 -13.80 40.79 -41.70
CA LYS A 16 -14.34 39.64 -40.94
C LYS A 16 -13.87 38.31 -41.52
N GLU A 17 -13.80 38.19 -42.84
CA GLU A 17 -13.24 37.01 -43.52
C GLU A 17 -11.74 36.85 -43.25
N ALA A 18 -10.97 37.95 -43.34
CA ALA A 18 -9.54 37.95 -43.01
C ALA A 18 -9.30 37.55 -41.54
N LEU A 19 -10.11 38.07 -40.61
CA LEU A 19 -10.03 37.70 -39.19
C LEU A 19 -10.43 36.23 -38.96
N ALA A 20 -11.41 35.71 -39.69
CA ALA A 20 -11.78 34.30 -39.63
C ALA A 20 -10.66 33.40 -40.17
N ALA A 21 -10.00 33.79 -41.27
CA ALA A 21 -8.86 33.09 -41.83
C ALA A 21 -7.62 33.11 -40.91
N GLU A 22 -7.34 34.24 -40.25
CA GLU A 22 -6.28 34.33 -39.22
C GLU A 22 -6.60 33.46 -38.00
N ARG A 23 -7.87 33.46 -37.54
CA ARG A 23 -8.30 32.58 -36.44
C ARG A 23 -8.19 31.11 -36.80
N ALA A 24 -8.55 30.73 -38.04
CA ALA A 24 -8.40 29.37 -38.53
C ALA A 24 -6.91 28.94 -38.54
N ARG A 25 -6.02 29.78 -39.09
CA ARG A 25 -4.56 29.55 -39.06
C ARG A 25 -4.01 29.46 -37.64
N GLY A 26 -4.47 30.33 -36.73
CA GLY A 26 -4.08 30.29 -35.32
C GLY A 26 -4.50 29.00 -34.61
N LEU A 27 -5.68 28.45 -34.96
CA LEU A 27 -6.15 27.17 -34.43
C LEU A 27 -5.34 25.99 -34.98
N GLU A 28 -4.96 26.02 -36.26
CA GLU A 28 -4.12 24.99 -36.87
C GLU A 28 -2.73 24.94 -36.22
N ILE A 29 -2.07 26.09 -36.08
CA ILE A 29 -0.76 26.18 -35.40
C ILE A 29 -0.87 25.71 -33.94
N ALA A 30 -1.96 26.07 -33.25
CA ALA A 30 -2.19 25.62 -31.88
C ALA A 30 -2.38 24.10 -31.78
N ALA A 31 -3.06 23.48 -32.75
CA ALA A 31 -3.25 22.03 -32.82
C ALA A 31 -1.93 21.30 -33.12
N GLU A 32 -1.12 21.80 -34.06
CA GLU A 32 0.21 21.26 -34.36
C GLU A 32 1.15 21.33 -33.16
N LEU A 33 1.14 22.47 -32.45
CA LEU A 33 1.95 22.67 -31.25
C LEU A 33 1.49 21.76 -30.10
N ALA A 34 0.18 21.52 -29.96
CA ALA A 34 -0.34 20.56 -28.98
C ALA A 34 0.09 19.13 -29.30
N VAL A 35 0.03 18.72 -30.58
CA VAL A 35 0.53 17.41 -31.03
C VAL A 35 2.04 17.26 -30.81
N ALA A 36 2.82 18.31 -31.05
CA ALA A 36 4.27 18.29 -30.81
C ALA A 36 4.60 18.16 -29.32
N ARG A 37 3.86 18.84 -28.44
CA ARG A 37 3.98 18.70 -26.99
C ARG A 37 3.65 17.29 -26.51
N ALA A 38 2.53 16.72 -26.97
CA ALA A 38 2.13 15.35 -26.64
C ALA A 38 3.18 14.30 -27.03
N LYS A 39 3.84 14.47 -28.19
CA LYS A 39 4.95 13.60 -28.60
C LYS A 39 6.16 13.76 -27.68
N ALA A 40 6.54 14.99 -27.35
CA ALA A 40 7.68 15.27 -26.49
C ALA A 40 7.47 14.70 -25.08
N SER A 41 6.29 14.88 -24.49
CA SER A 41 5.98 14.32 -23.18
C SER A 41 5.85 12.79 -23.19
N ASP A 42 5.30 12.18 -24.25
CA ASP A 42 5.31 10.72 -24.39
C ASP A 42 6.74 10.14 -24.50
N ASP A 43 7.62 10.81 -25.25
CA ASP A 43 9.03 10.44 -25.35
C ASP A 43 9.74 10.57 -23.99
N GLU A 44 9.49 11.65 -23.23
CA GLU A 44 10.03 11.82 -21.87
C GLU A 44 9.54 10.73 -20.91
N ALA A 45 8.26 10.40 -20.94
CA ALA A 45 7.68 9.32 -20.15
C ALA A 45 8.27 7.96 -20.54
N LEU A 46 8.49 7.70 -21.84
CA LEU A 46 9.12 6.48 -22.33
C LEU A 46 10.58 6.38 -21.88
N ILE A 47 11.34 7.48 -21.95
CA ILE A 47 12.72 7.55 -21.46
C ILE A 47 12.76 7.28 -19.96
N ALA A 48 11.84 7.87 -19.18
CA ALA A 48 11.73 7.61 -17.74
C ALA A 48 11.39 6.14 -17.44
N HIS A 49 10.45 5.55 -18.19
CA HIS A 49 10.09 4.13 -18.07
C HIS A 49 11.30 3.22 -18.34
N GLN A 50 12.02 3.49 -19.42
CA GLN A 50 13.20 2.72 -19.82
C GLN A 50 14.31 2.86 -18.77
N LYS A 51 14.59 4.07 -18.27
CA LYS A 51 15.54 4.31 -17.17
C LYS A 51 15.17 3.53 -15.92
N LEU A 52 13.89 3.53 -15.53
CA LEU A 52 13.39 2.74 -14.40
C LEU A 52 13.58 1.24 -14.64
N ARG A 53 13.28 0.74 -15.84
CA ARG A 53 13.43 -0.68 -16.19
C ARG A 53 14.88 -1.11 -16.22
N ILE A 54 15.78 -0.30 -16.77
CA ILE A 54 17.22 -0.53 -16.75
C ILE A 54 17.71 -0.57 -15.30
N ALA A 55 17.35 0.41 -14.46
CA ALA A 55 17.74 0.41 -13.05
C ALA A 55 17.25 -0.84 -12.29
N LYS A 56 16.04 -1.33 -12.60
CA LYS A 56 15.50 -2.58 -12.04
C LYS A 56 16.28 -3.81 -12.53
N LEU A 57 16.58 -3.90 -13.83
CA LEU A 57 17.35 -5.00 -14.43
C LEU A 57 18.81 -5.01 -13.94
N GLU A 58 19.46 -3.85 -13.89
CA GLU A 58 20.79 -3.70 -13.32
C GLU A 58 20.82 -4.15 -11.85
N ARG A 59 19.79 -3.81 -11.07
CA ARG A 59 19.66 -4.32 -9.69
C ARG A 59 19.50 -5.84 -9.64
N GLN A 60 18.77 -6.44 -10.57
CA GLN A 60 18.59 -7.90 -10.64
C GLN A 60 19.90 -8.61 -11.04
N ILE A 61 20.63 -8.08 -12.01
CA ILE A 61 21.87 -8.67 -12.54
C ILE A 61 23.04 -8.48 -11.56
N TYR A 62 23.21 -7.27 -11.02
CA TYR A 62 24.39 -6.92 -10.23
C TYR A 62 24.21 -7.12 -8.72
N GLY A 63 23.03 -7.57 -8.26
CA GLY A 63 22.75 -7.82 -6.83
C GLY A 63 22.93 -6.60 -5.93
N GLN A 64 22.95 -6.78 -4.60
CA GLN A 64 22.86 -5.76 -3.53
C GLN A 64 23.97 -4.66 -3.50
N ARG A 65 24.30 -3.98 -4.59
CA ARG A 65 25.09 -2.73 -4.52
C ARG A 65 24.18 -1.55 -4.15
N SER A 66 24.08 -1.36 -2.83
CA SER A 66 23.67 -0.15 -2.09
C SER A 66 22.17 0.16 -2.00
N GLU A 67 21.73 0.55 -0.79
CA GLU A 67 20.44 1.24 -0.51
C GLU A 67 20.18 2.43 -1.45
N ARG A 68 21.24 3.00 -2.04
CA ARG A 68 21.17 4.09 -3.01
C ARG A 68 20.47 3.66 -4.30
N SER A 69 20.63 2.40 -4.75
CA SER A 69 19.93 1.90 -5.93
C SER A 69 18.42 1.72 -5.68
N SER A 70 18.01 1.28 -4.48
CA SER A 70 16.58 1.19 -4.13
C SER A 70 15.93 2.58 -4.07
N ARG A 71 16.58 3.55 -3.40
CA ARG A 71 16.08 4.93 -3.37
C ARG A 71 16.05 5.57 -4.75
N LEU A 72 17.03 5.27 -5.60
CA LEU A 72 17.04 5.74 -6.99
C LEU A 72 15.88 5.13 -7.78
N ILE A 73 15.58 3.84 -7.61
CA ILE A 73 14.42 3.20 -8.25
C ILE A 73 13.11 3.82 -7.75
N GLU A 74 12.98 4.09 -6.45
CA GLU A 74 11.82 4.76 -5.87
C GLU A 74 11.67 6.19 -6.43
N GLN A 75 12.76 6.96 -6.52
CA GLN A 75 12.74 8.29 -7.14
C GLN A 75 12.40 8.22 -8.62
N LEU A 76 12.99 7.29 -9.38
CA LEU A 76 12.69 7.09 -10.79
C LEU A 76 11.24 6.65 -11.02
N ALA A 77 10.66 5.90 -10.07
CA ALA A 77 9.26 5.52 -10.13
C ALA A 77 8.33 6.73 -9.94
N LEU A 78 8.64 7.62 -8.99
CA LEU A 78 7.90 8.87 -8.80
C LEU A 78 8.01 9.78 -10.04
N THR A 79 9.22 9.96 -10.58
CA THR A 79 9.38 10.78 -11.80
C THR A 79 8.68 10.15 -13.01
N PHE A 80 8.64 8.82 -13.08
CA PHE A 80 7.91 8.14 -14.15
C PHE A 80 6.40 8.32 -13.98
N GLU A 81 5.89 8.27 -12.75
CA GLU A 81 4.48 8.56 -12.45
C GLU A 81 4.08 9.97 -12.88
N GLU A 82 4.87 10.99 -12.51
CA GLU A 82 4.65 12.39 -12.91
C GLU A 82 4.68 12.54 -14.45
N LEU A 83 5.71 12.02 -15.11
CA LEU A 83 5.85 12.14 -16.57
C LEU A 83 4.80 11.33 -17.34
N GLU A 84 4.38 10.16 -16.85
CA GLU A 84 3.30 9.38 -17.47
C GLU A 84 1.96 10.12 -17.34
N ALA A 85 1.72 10.83 -16.22
CA ALA A 85 0.55 11.69 -16.06
C ALA A 85 0.59 12.90 -17.03
N ASP A 86 1.69 13.64 -17.06
CA ASP A 86 1.88 14.80 -17.97
C ASP A 86 1.70 14.39 -19.44
N ALA A 87 2.27 13.26 -19.85
CA ALA A 87 2.10 12.73 -21.19
C ALA A 87 0.63 12.42 -21.53
N THR A 88 -0.15 11.90 -20.57
CA THR A 88 -1.59 11.68 -20.80
C THR A 88 -2.39 12.97 -20.90
N GLU A 89 -2.03 13.99 -20.12
CA GLU A 89 -2.69 15.29 -20.18
C GLU A 89 -2.45 15.97 -21.53
N ASP A 90 -1.20 15.94 -22.01
CA ASP A 90 -0.83 16.51 -23.31
C ASP A 90 -1.45 15.73 -24.49
N GLU A 91 -1.51 14.39 -24.42
CA GLU A 91 -2.20 13.56 -25.42
C GLU A 91 -3.68 13.97 -25.55
N LEU A 92 -4.39 14.07 -24.42
CA LEU A 92 -5.78 14.51 -24.40
C LEU A 92 -5.96 15.98 -24.85
N ALA A 93 -4.99 16.85 -24.54
CA ALA A 93 -4.98 18.23 -25.01
C ALA A 93 -4.78 18.31 -26.53
N ALA A 94 -3.92 17.47 -27.09
CA ALA A 94 -3.70 17.35 -28.53
C ALA A 94 -4.95 16.82 -29.24
N GLU A 95 -5.59 15.76 -28.72
CA GLU A 95 -6.85 15.24 -29.27
C GLU A 95 -7.95 16.33 -29.29
N ARG A 96 -8.09 17.09 -28.20
CA ARG A 96 -9.05 18.20 -28.10
C ARG A 96 -8.74 19.36 -29.04
N ALA A 97 -7.46 19.64 -29.30
CA ALA A 97 -7.05 20.69 -30.23
C ALA A 97 -7.30 20.27 -31.67
N VAL A 98 -6.99 19.02 -32.01
CA VAL A 98 -7.23 18.41 -33.33
C VAL A 98 -8.72 18.27 -33.61
N ALA A 99 -9.56 17.94 -32.63
CA ALA A 99 -11.02 17.90 -32.83
C ALA A 99 -11.61 19.26 -33.27
N LYS A 100 -10.90 20.38 -33.05
CA LYS A 100 -11.30 21.72 -33.49
C LYS A 100 -10.80 22.07 -34.89
N THR A 101 -9.89 21.27 -35.47
CA THR A 101 -9.27 21.50 -36.77
C THR A 101 -9.21 20.19 -37.57
N THR A 102 -10.02 20.07 -38.61
CA THR A 102 -10.12 18.84 -39.44
C THR A 102 -8.85 18.54 -40.26
N THR A 103 -7.87 19.43 -40.28
CA THR A 103 -6.67 19.37 -41.11
C THR A 103 -5.47 18.68 -40.45
N VAL A 104 -5.48 18.50 -39.12
CA VAL A 104 -4.34 17.95 -38.38
C VAL A 104 -4.63 16.49 -37.98
N CYS A 105 -3.69 15.57 -38.23
CA CYS A 105 -3.82 14.20 -37.74
C CYS A 105 -3.57 14.14 -36.22
N GLY A 106 -4.50 13.56 -35.47
CA GLY A 106 -4.34 13.31 -34.04
C GLY A 106 -3.18 12.35 -33.76
N PHE A 107 -2.38 12.66 -32.73
CA PHE A 107 -1.45 11.69 -32.17
C PHE A 107 -2.22 10.77 -31.22
N THR A 108 -2.15 9.47 -31.46
CA THR A 108 -2.72 8.46 -30.57
C THR A 108 -1.65 7.44 -30.23
N ARG A 109 -1.40 7.24 -28.95
CA ARG A 109 -0.40 6.30 -28.47
C ARG A 109 -0.91 4.87 -28.60
N LYS A 110 -0.14 3.99 -29.25
CA LYS A 110 -0.41 2.54 -29.25
C LYS A 110 0.01 1.93 -27.92
N ARG A 111 -0.93 1.75 -26.99
CA ARG A 111 -0.73 0.99 -25.75
C ARG A 111 -0.99 -0.50 -25.99
N GLY A 112 -0.09 -1.36 -25.54
CA GLY A 112 -0.33 -2.80 -25.49
C GLY A 112 -1.42 -3.13 -24.45
N GLU A 113 -2.23 -4.14 -24.73
CA GLU A 113 -3.24 -4.64 -23.78
C GLU A 113 -2.55 -5.12 -22.50
N ARG A 114 -2.75 -4.38 -21.41
CA ARG A 114 -2.36 -4.81 -20.07
C ARG A 114 -3.38 -5.88 -19.63
N GLN A 115 -2.97 -6.89 -18.86
CA GLN A 115 -3.91 -7.77 -18.15
C GLN A 115 -4.63 -6.95 -17.07
N THR A 116 -5.64 -6.17 -17.48
CA THR A 116 -6.23 -5.12 -16.66
C THR A 116 -7.24 -5.64 -15.64
N PHE A 117 -7.81 -6.84 -15.85
CA PHE A 117 -8.95 -7.32 -15.07
C PHE A 117 -8.74 -8.74 -14.52
N PRO A 118 -8.43 -8.90 -13.22
CA PRO A 118 -8.33 -10.20 -12.58
C PRO A 118 -9.65 -11.00 -12.60
N GLU A 119 -9.58 -12.31 -12.81
CA GLU A 119 -10.79 -13.17 -12.97
C GLU A 119 -11.57 -13.39 -11.68
N HIS A 120 -10.92 -13.28 -10.52
CA HIS A 120 -11.54 -13.54 -9.21
C HIS A 120 -12.42 -12.38 -8.70
N LEU A 121 -12.41 -11.22 -9.38
CA LEU A 121 -13.21 -10.07 -8.97
C LEU A 121 -14.69 -10.23 -9.38
N PRO A 122 -15.63 -9.81 -8.52
CA PRO A 122 -17.05 -9.83 -8.85
C PRO A 122 -17.32 -8.92 -10.06
N ARG A 123 -18.15 -9.40 -11.01
CA ARG A 123 -18.53 -8.65 -12.21
C ARG A 123 -19.98 -8.20 -12.09
N GLU A 124 -20.18 -6.89 -11.95
CA GLU A 124 -21.49 -6.27 -12.09
C GLU A 124 -21.75 -6.02 -13.58
N ARG A 125 -22.88 -6.54 -14.09
CA ARG A 125 -23.25 -6.39 -15.49
C ARG A 125 -24.38 -5.38 -15.63
N VAL A 126 -24.04 -4.17 -16.04
CA VAL A 126 -25.02 -3.15 -16.42
C VAL A 126 -25.40 -3.35 -17.88
N VAL A 127 -26.63 -3.78 -18.14
CA VAL A 127 -27.17 -3.91 -19.50
C VAL A 127 -27.93 -2.63 -19.82
N ILE A 128 -27.48 -1.89 -20.83
CA ILE A 128 -28.22 -0.75 -21.37
C ILE A 128 -29.38 -1.31 -22.19
N ASP A 129 -30.58 -0.74 -22.01
CA ASP A 129 -31.77 -1.16 -22.73
C ASP A 129 -31.55 -1.05 -24.24
N GLY A 130 -31.90 -2.12 -24.95
CA GLY A 130 -31.83 -2.15 -26.40
C GLY A 130 -32.89 -1.23 -27.02
N PRO A 131 -32.73 -0.88 -28.32
CA PRO A 131 -33.74 -0.09 -29.02
C PRO A 131 -35.08 -0.83 -29.05
N THR A 132 -36.19 -0.08 -28.96
CA THR A 132 -37.56 -0.63 -29.04
C THR A 132 -38.11 -0.66 -30.46
N ALA A 133 -37.47 0.05 -31.39
CA ALA A 133 -37.82 0.11 -32.81
C ALA A 133 -36.56 0.13 -33.70
N CYS A 134 -36.64 -0.39 -34.92
CA CYS A 134 -35.55 -0.24 -35.89
C CYS A 134 -35.36 1.24 -36.22
N GLU A 135 -34.13 1.73 -36.13
CA GLU A 135 -33.76 3.09 -36.57
C GLU A 135 -34.04 3.30 -38.07
N CYS A 136 -34.10 2.22 -38.84
CA CYS A 136 -34.33 2.21 -40.27
C CYS A 136 -35.80 2.33 -40.70
N CYS A 137 -36.70 1.62 -40.02
CA CYS A 137 -38.08 1.40 -40.50
C CYS A 137 -39.14 1.47 -39.39
N GLY A 138 -38.74 1.75 -38.15
CA GLY A 138 -39.67 1.85 -37.00
C GLY A 138 -40.28 0.52 -36.55
N SER A 139 -39.90 -0.62 -37.14
CA SER A 139 -40.43 -1.94 -36.77
C SER A 139 -40.03 -2.33 -35.35
N SER A 140 -40.97 -2.84 -34.57
CA SER A 140 -40.75 -3.39 -33.22
C SER A 140 -40.26 -4.85 -33.23
N ARG A 141 -40.13 -5.47 -34.41
CA ARG A 141 -39.72 -6.89 -34.56
C ARG A 141 -38.19 -7.01 -34.54
N LEU A 142 -37.57 -6.62 -33.42
CA LEU A 142 -36.12 -6.69 -33.21
C LEU A 142 -35.72 -8.05 -32.61
N ARG A 143 -34.55 -8.56 -32.99
CA ARG A 143 -33.93 -9.75 -32.41
C ARG A 143 -32.54 -9.40 -31.92
N LYS A 144 -32.17 -9.84 -30.71
CA LYS A 144 -30.81 -9.71 -30.19
C LYS A 144 -29.85 -10.58 -31.03
N LEU A 145 -28.83 -9.97 -31.63
CA LEU A 145 -27.78 -10.67 -32.40
C LEU A 145 -26.55 -11.00 -31.54
N GLY A 146 -26.17 -10.09 -30.65
CA GLY A 146 -24.95 -10.18 -29.86
C GLY A 146 -24.89 -9.06 -28.83
N GLU A 147 -23.74 -8.95 -28.18
CA GLU A 147 -23.44 -7.88 -27.24
C GLU A 147 -21.96 -7.54 -27.32
N ASP A 148 -21.67 -6.25 -27.38
CA ASP A 148 -20.31 -5.74 -27.18
C ASP A 148 -20.13 -5.49 -25.68
N VAL A 149 -19.07 -6.06 -25.10
CA VAL A 149 -18.82 -6.00 -23.66
C VAL A 149 -17.61 -5.13 -23.38
N THR A 150 -17.86 -3.88 -22.98
CA THR A 150 -16.84 -3.00 -22.41
C THR A 150 -16.69 -3.30 -20.92
N ARG A 151 -15.45 -3.49 -20.47
CA ARG A 151 -15.14 -3.77 -19.05
C ARG A 151 -14.48 -2.55 -18.43
N THR A 152 -15.00 -2.13 -17.28
CA THR A 152 -14.45 -1.03 -16.48
C THR A 152 -14.16 -1.56 -15.08
N LEU A 153 -12.98 -1.22 -14.53
CA LEU A 153 -12.63 -1.59 -13.16
C LEU A 153 -13.13 -0.49 -12.22
N GLU A 154 -14.08 -0.82 -11.36
CA GLU A 154 -14.70 0.11 -10.41
C GLU A 154 -14.34 -0.27 -8.96
N VAL A 155 -14.43 0.68 -8.03
CA VAL A 155 -14.24 0.43 -6.60
C VAL A 155 -15.45 0.93 -5.81
N VAL A 156 -16.00 0.08 -4.94
CA VAL A 156 -16.95 0.52 -3.91
C VAL A 156 -16.14 0.98 -2.71
N PRO A 157 -16.21 2.27 -2.29
CA PRO A 157 -15.49 2.74 -1.12
C PRO A 157 -15.88 1.96 0.13
N ARG A 158 -15.03 2.06 1.16
CA ARG A 158 -15.28 1.44 2.46
C ARG A 158 -16.68 1.81 2.98
N GLN A 159 -17.47 0.78 3.33
CA GLN A 159 -18.79 0.94 3.93
C GLN A 159 -18.73 0.75 5.44
N TRP A 160 -19.27 1.72 6.19
CA TRP A 160 -19.40 1.66 7.64
C TRP A 160 -20.80 1.20 8.02
N LYS A 161 -20.89 0.30 9.01
CA LYS A 161 -22.17 -0.17 9.55
C LYS A 161 -22.07 -0.40 11.05
N VAL A 162 -23.18 -0.17 11.74
CA VAL A 162 -23.37 -0.54 13.13
C VAL A 162 -24.19 -1.83 13.15
N ILE A 163 -23.71 -2.85 13.85
CA ILE A 163 -24.44 -4.12 14.02
C ILE A 163 -25.06 -4.10 15.42
N GLU A 164 -26.39 -3.94 15.47
CA GLU A 164 -27.14 -4.00 16.71
C GLU A 164 -27.58 -5.45 16.98
N THR A 165 -27.00 -6.08 17.99
CA THR A 165 -27.40 -7.44 18.38
C THR A 165 -28.41 -7.38 19.52
N VAL A 166 -29.69 -7.47 19.19
CA VAL A 166 -30.79 -7.43 20.16
C VAL A 166 -30.99 -8.81 20.79
N ARG A 167 -30.97 -8.87 22.12
CA ARG A 167 -31.26 -10.08 22.90
C ARG A 167 -32.58 -9.91 23.63
N GLU A 168 -33.66 -10.29 22.95
CA GLU A 168 -35.01 -10.23 23.49
C GLU A 168 -35.13 -11.08 24.76
N LYS A 169 -35.91 -10.57 25.72
CA LYS A 169 -36.21 -11.24 26.98
C LYS A 169 -37.68 -11.59 26.97
N PHE A 170 -38.00 -12.84 27.30
CA PHE A 170 -39.38 -13.31 27.37
C PHE A 170 -39.67 -13.83 28.76
N SER A 171 -40.76 -13.38 29.38
CA SER A 171 -41.31 -14.01 30.58
C SER A 171 -42.35 -15.06 30.19
N CYS A 172 -42.25 -16.24 30.78
CA CYS A 172 -43.32 -17.24 30.68
C CYS A 172 -44.53 -16.77 31.52
N ARG A 173 -45.75 -16.86 31.00
CA ARG A 173 -46.96 -16.47 31.76
C ARG A 173 -47.36 -17.48 32.83
N ASP A 174 -47.00 -18.74 32.66
CA ASP A 174 -47.42 -19.82 33.57
C ASP A 174 -46.50 -19.92 34.81
N CYS A 175 -45.22 -19.60 34.66
CA CYS A 175 -44.22 -19.72 35.73
C CYS A 175 -43.43 -18.44 36.01
N GLU A 176 -43.75 -17.34 35.33
CA GLU A 176 -43.08 -16.03 35.44
C GLU A 176 -41.56 -16.02 35.16
N LYS A 177 -40.99 -17.16 34.74
CA LYS A 177 -39.56 -17.31 34.48
C LYS A 177 -39.14 -16.50 33.27
N ILE A 178 -38.09 -15.70 33.44
CA ILE A 178 -37.49 -14.92 32.35
C ILE A 178 -36.47 -15.79 31.62
N SER A 179 -36.66 -15.89 30.31
CA SER A 179 -35.76 -16.54 29.37
C SER A 179 -35.08 -15.49 28.48
N GLN A 180 -33.79 -15.69 28.22
CA GLN A 180 -33.00 -14.84 27.33
C GLN A 180 -31.93 -15.71 26.67
N ALA A 181 -31.73 -15.57 25.37
CA ALA A 181 -30.60 -16.22 24.67
C ALA A 181 -29.26 -15.74 25.24
N PRO A 182 -28.21 -16.59 25.32
CA PRO A 182 -26.90 -16.20 25.85
C PRO A 182 -26.26 -15.05 25.06
N ALA A 183 -25.30 -14.37 25.67
CA ALA A 183 -24.61 -13.25 25.00
C ALA A 183 -23.79 -13.78 23.81
N PRO A 184 -23.77 -13.06 22.67
CA PRO A 184 -22.91 -13.42 21.55
C PRO A 184 -21.43 -13.31 21.96
N PHE A 185 -20.60 -14.07 21.29
CA PHE A 185 -19.15 -13.98 21.45
C PHE A 185 -18.62 -12.71 20.78
N HIS A 186 -17.72 -12.00 21.47
CA HIS A 186 -16.99 -10.86 20.92
C HIS A 186 -15.49 -11.17 20.90
N ALA A 187 -14.82 -10.76 19.83
CA ALA A 187 -13.39 -10.99 19.65
C ALA A 187 -12.51 -10.31 20.72
N ILE A 188 -12.98 -9.18 21.27
CA ILE A 188 -12.35 -8.48 22.39
C ILE A 188 -13.37 -8.24 23.50
N ALA A 189 -12.88 -8.07 24.73
CA ALA A 189 -13.72 -7.74 25.87
C ALA A 189 -14.45 -6.39 25.64
N ARG A 190 -15.73 -6.31 26.04
CA ARG A 190 -16.59 -5.11 25.85
C ARG A 190 -16.62 -4.65 24.39
N GLY A 191 -16.78 -5.59 23.47
CA GLY A 191 -16.56 -5.46 22.02
C GLY A 191 -17.38 -4.38 21.32
N TRP A 192 -16.96 -3.12 21.46
CA TRP A 192 -17.47 -1.96 20.72
C TRP A 192 -17.12 -2.02 19.23
N ALA A 193 -16.05 -2.75 18.88
CA ALA A 193 -15.58 -2.96 17.52
C ALA A 193 -15.79 -4.41 17.08
N GLY A 194 -16.35 -4.59 15.88
CA GLY A 194 -16.46 -5.90 15.22
C GLY A 194 -15.10 -6.43 14.73
N PRO A 195 -15.00 -7.74 14.42
CA PRO A 195 -13.73 -8.37 14.03
C PRO A 195 -13.12 -7.76 12.76
N SER A 196 -13.94 -7.38 11.78
CA SER A 196 -13.46 -6.74 10.54
C SER A 196 -12.84 -5.36 10.77
N LEU A 197 -13.43 -4.56 11.67
CA LEU A 197 -12.88 -3.25 12.04
C LEU A 197 -11.53 -3.42 12.75
N LEU A 198 -11.45 -4.37 13.69
CA LEU A 198 -10.21 -4.69 14.41
C LEU A 198 -9.10 -5.18 13.48
N ALA A 199 -9.44 -6.06 12.54
CA ALA A 199 -8.50 -6.54 11.52
C ALA A 199 -7.99 -5.38 10.64
N MET A 200 -8.87 -4.49 10.19
CA MET A 200 -8.51 -3.32 9.40
C MET A 200 -7.55 -2.39 10.17
N ILE A 201 -7.91 -1.97 11.39
CA ILE A 201 -7.07 -1.07 12.22
C ILE A 201 -5.67 -1.68 12.39
N THR A 202 -5.61 -2.98 12.68
CA THR A 202 -4.35 -3.69 12.94
C THR A 202 -3.52 -3.84 11.67
N PHE A 203 -4.14 -4.22 10.55
CA PHE A 203 -3.47 -4.38 9.27
C PHE A 203 -2.95 -3.03 8.72
N GLU A 204 -3.75 -1.98 8.82
CA GLU A 204 -3.32 -0.64 8.40
C GLU A 204 -2.15 -0.14 9.25
N LYS A 205 -2.18 -0.42 10.57
CA LYS A 205 -1.12 -0.01 11.48
C LYS A 205 0.20 -0.71 11.20
N PHE A 206 0.16 -2.04 11.10
CA PHE A 206 1.37 -2.85 11.04
C PHE A 206 1.76 -3.28 9.63
N GLY A 207 0.78 -3.64 8.80
CA GLY A 207 0.99 -4.07 7.42
C GLY A 207 1.23 -2.93 6.43
N GLN A 208 0.50 -1.81 6.58
CA GLN A 208 0.65 -0.63 5.73
C GLN A 208 1.43 0.52 6.39
N HIS A 209 1.94 0.31 7.61
CA HIS A 209 2.67 1.31 8.38
C HIS A 209 1.95 2.66 8.54
N GLN A 210 0.62 2.65 8.55
CA GLN A 210 -0.19 3.86 8.75
C GLN A 210 -0.37 4.11 10.25
N PRO A 211 0.20 5.18 10.82
CA PRO A 211 0.09 5.46 12.25
C PRO A 211 -1.37 5.74 12.64
N LEU A 212 -1.73 5.39 13.88
CA LEU A 212 -3.13 5.45 14.35
C LEU A 212 -3.74 6.85 14.31
N ASN A 213 -2.95 7.91 14.46
CA ASN A 213 -3.44 9.28 14.31
C ASN A 213 -3.93 9.56 12.88
N ARG A 214 -3.17 9.12 11.87
CA ARG A 214 -3.56 9.25 10.46
C ARG A 214 -4.79 8.38 10.13
N GLN A 215 -4.93 7.23 10.77
CA GLN A 215 -6.16 6.43 10.66
C GLN A 215 -7.35 7.18 11.27
N SER A 216 -7.20 7.73 12.48
CA SER A 216 -8.24 8.49 13.19
C SER A 216 -8.76 9.66 12.35
N GLU A 217 -7.84 10.46 11.80
CA GLU A 217 -8.15 11.59 10.92
C GLU A 217 -8.94 11.14 9.69
N ARG A 218 -8.49 10.08 9.03
CA ARG A 218 -9.19 9.53 7.87
C ARG A 218 -10.60 9.02 8.23
N TYR A 219 -10.75 8.34 9.36
CA TYR A 219 -12.04 7.80 9.78
C TYR A 219 -13.02 8.95 10.10
N ALA A 220 -12.53 10.04 10.70
CA ALA A 220 -13.31 11.25 10.92
C ALA A 220 -13.75 11.93 9.60
N LEU A 221 -12.88 11.96 8.58
CA LEU A 221 -13.25 12.47 7.24
C LEU A 221 -14.33 11.63 6.56
N GLU A 222 -14.45 10.36 6.93
CA GLU A 222 -15.51 9.46 6.47
C GLU A 222 -16.78 9.52 7.34
N GLY A 223 -16.85 10.46 8.29
CA GLY A 223 -17.99 10.63 9.18
C GLY A 223 -18.03 9.67 10.38
N VAL A 224 -16.96 8.90 10.61
CA VAL A 224 -16.85 7.94 11.72
C VAL A 224 -15.69 8.35 12.65
N PRO A 225 -15.89 9.34 13.53
CA PRO A 225 -14.83 9.78 14.43
C PRO A 225 -14.56 8.72 15.50
N ILE A 226 -13.40 8.06 15.42
CA ILE A 226 -12.89 7.13 16.44
C ILE A 226 -11.68 7.76 17.12
N ALA A 227 -11.75 7.91 18.44
CA ALA A 227 -10.67 8.49 19.22
C ALA A 227 -9.39 7.62 19.16
N LEU A 228 -8.24 8.29 19.16
CA LEU A 228 -6.93 7.64 19.11
C LEU A 228 -6.72 6.65 20.26
N SER A 229 -7.13 7.02 21.48
CA SER A 229 -7.04 6.17 22.67
C SER A 229 -7.85 4.90 22.51
N THR A 230 -9.09 5.00 22.04
CA THR A 230 -9.98 3.86 21.81
C THR A 230 -9.38 2.87 20.80
N MET A 231 -8.75 3.37 19.72
CA MET A 231 -8.04 2.50 18.78
C MET A 231 -6.78 1.88 19.38
N ALA A 232 -6.03 2.61 20.20
CA ALA A 232 -4.86 2.08 20.89
C ALA A 232 -5.24 0.95 21.87
N ASP A 233 -6.33 1.12 22.62
CA ASP A 233 -6.88 0.10 23.53
C ASP A 233 -7.36 -1.14 22.75
N ALA A 234 -8.01 -0.92 21.59
CA ALA A 234 -8.41 -2.01 20.71
C ALA A 234 -7.21 -2.80 20.17
N VAL A 235 -6.12 -2.12 19.77
CA VAL A 235 -4.88 -2.79 19.35
C VAL A 235 -4.32 -3.63 20.50
N GLY A 236 -4.26 -3.10 21.73
CA GLY A 236 -3.80 -3.87 22.89
C GLY A 236 -4.67 -5.11 23.18
N SER A 237 -5.99 -4.96 23.02
CA SER A 237 -6.94 -6.06 23.19
C SER A 237 -6.75 -7.14 22.13
N VAL A 238 -6.53 -6.75 20.87
CA VAL A 238 -6.23 -7.68 19.76
C VAL A 238 -4.90 -8.40 20.01
N CYS A 239 -3.85 -7.69 20.43
CA CYS A 239 -2.57 -8.33 20.76
C CYS A 239 -2.72 -9.40 21.84
N THR A 240 -3.53 -9.12 22.87
CA THR A 240 -3.82 -10.09 23.94
C THR A 240 -4.60 -11.30 23.40
N ALA A 241 -5.62 -11.06 22.57
CA ALA A 241 -6.42 -12.12 21.96
C ALA A 241 -5.60 -13.01 21.00
N LEU A 242 -4.58 -12.46 20.34
CA LEU A 242 -3.68 -13.19 19.43
C LEU A 242 -2.51 -13.89 20.13
N GLN A 243 -2.32 -13.68 21.44
CA GLN A 243 -1.20 -14.28 22.19
C GLN A 243 -1.10 -15.82 22.07
N PRO A 244 -2.22 -16.59 22.07
CA PRO A 244 -2.15 -18.03 21.86
C PRO A 244 -1.61 -18.41 20.48
N LEU A 245 -2.00 -17.66 19.42
CA LEU A 245 -1.48 -17.88 18.07
C LEU A 245 0.00 -17.53 17.98
N LEU A 246 0.43 -16.44 18.62
CA LEU A 246 1.84 -16.08 18.70
C LEU A 246 2.67 -17.20 19.36
N SER A 247 2.14 -17.80 20.44
CA SER A 247 2.79 -18.92 21.14
C SER A 247 2.93 -20.17 20.26
N LEU A 248 1.94 -20.45 19.41
CA LEU A 248 2.01 -21.54 18.43
C LEU A 248 3.02 -21.26 17.32
N VAL A 249 3.08 -20.02 16.81
CA VAL A 249 4.09 -19.60 15.83
C VAL A 249 5.49 -19.68 16.41
N GLU A 250 5.68 -19.22 17.64
CA GLU A 250 6.95 -19.32 18.37
C GLU A 250 7.38 -20.79 18.50
N ALA A 251 6.49 -21.68 18.95
CA ALA A 251 6.77 -23.11 19.04
C ALA A 251 7.12 -23.71 17.67
N HIS A 252 6.39 -23.32 16.61
CA HIS A 252 6.66 -23.76 15.25
C HIS A 252 8.04 -23.32 14.74
N VAL A 253 8.42 -22.05 14.97
CA VAL A 253 9.74 -21.52 14.58
C VAL A 253 10.85 -22.20 15.38
N MET A 254 10.68 -22.34 16.70
CA MET A 254 11.68 -22.94 17.59
C MET A 254 11.82 -24.46 17.43
N ALA A 255 10.88 -25.13 16.75
CA ALA A 255 10.99 -26.54 16.37
C ALA A 255 11.76 -26.75 15.05
N ALA A 256 12.40 -25.72 14.48
CA ALA A 256 13.21 -25.86 13.28
C ALA A 256 14.49 -26.65 13.58
N GLU A 257 14.94 -27.47 12.63
CA GLU A 257 16.29 -28.07 12.71
C GLU A 257 17.37 -27.00 12.55
N ARG A 258 17.08 -25.99 11.71
CA ARG A 258 17.95 -24.85 11.40
C ARG A 258 17.21 -23.55 11.57
N LEU A 259 17.84 -22.64 12.29
CA LEU A 259 17.30 -21.32 12.58
C LEU A 259 18.30 -20.26 12.13
N HIS A 260 17.79 -19.27 11.40
CA HIS A 260 18.57 -18.12 10.98
C HIS A 260 18.28 -16.97 11.94
N ALA A 261 19.29 -16.44 12.60
CA ALA A 261 19.17 -15.34 13.53
C ALA A 261 19.78 -14.06 12.96
N ASP A 262 19.07 -12.96 13.08
CA ASP A 262 19.54 -11.62 12.72
C ASP A 262 19.00 -10.58 13.74
N ASP A 263 19.65 -9.43 13.83
CA ASP A 263 19.19 -8.30 14.63
C ASP A 263 19.20 -7.01 13.85
N THR A 264 18.06 -6.33 13.82
CA THR A 264 17.93 -5.03 13.15
C THR A 264 17.75 -3.92 14.19
N THR A 265 18.47 -2.81 14.01
CA THR A 265 18.31 -1.63 14.86
C THR A 265 17.00 -0.93 14.60
N VAL A 266 16.25 -0.61 15.65
CA VAL A 266 15.01 0.17 15.54
C VAL A 266 15.11 1.46 16.37
N PRO A 267 14.73 2.63 15.81
CA PRO A 267 14.67 3.86 16.59
C PRO A 267 13.45 3.80 17.52
N VAL A 268 13.68 4.00 18.82
CA VAL A 268 12.64 3.93 19.84
C VAL A 268 12.52 5.29 20.51
N LEU A 269 11.32 5.84 20.55
CA LEU A 269 11.06 7.09 21.24
C LEU A 269 11.18 6.88 22.76
N ALA A 270 12.06 7.63 23.40
CA ALA A 270 12.20 7.73 24.84
C ALA A 270 11.96 9.18 25.29
N LYS A 271 11.84 9.43 26.60
CA LYS A 271 11.61 10.78 27.13
C LYS A 271 12.72 11.73 26.69
N GLY A 272 12.41 12.65 25.77
CA GLY A 272 13.31 13.69 25.27
C GLY A 272 14.46 13.23 24.36
N LYS A 273 14.53 11.94 23.99
CA LYS A 273 15.58 11.40 23.10
C LYS A 273 15.11 10.16 22.35
N THR A 274 15.85 9.80 21.30
CA THR A 274 15.66 8.55 20.57
C THR A 274 16.71 7.55 21.03
N ASP A 275 16.27 6.46 21.67
CA ASP A 275 17.13 5.34 22.00
C ASP A 275 17.17 4.36 20.81
N THR A 276 18.23 3.55 20.71
CA THR A 276 18.35 2.54 19.65
C THR A 276 18.03 1.15 20.23
N GLY A 277 16.81 0.66 19.96
CA GLY A 277 16.42 -0.70 20.29
C GLY A 277 16.94 -1.73 19.28
N ARG A 278 16.60 -3.00 19.53
CA ARG A 278 16.86 -4.13 18.66
C ARG A 278 15.59 -4.94 18.44
N CYS A 279 15.33 -5.25 17.19
CA CYS A 279 14.37 -6.26 16.78
C CYS A 279 15.18 -7.49 16.36
N TRP A 280 15.08 -8.56 17.13
CA TRP A 280 15.69 -9.85 16.84
C TRP A 280 14.72 -10.64 15.99
N VAL A 281 15.21 -11.26 14.93
CA VAL A 281 14.42 -12.14 14.09
C VAL A 281 15.04 -13.52 14.06
N TYR A 282 14.19 -14.52 14.26
CA TYR A 282 14.53 -15.93 14.11
C TYR A 282 13.69 -16.52 13.00
N VAL A 283 14.33 -16.95 11.93
CA VAL A 283 13.66 -17.42 10.71
C VAL A 283 13.86 -18.92 10.57
N ARG A 284 12.75 -19.64 10.46
CA ARG A 284 12.67 -21.01 9.97
C ARG A 284 12.40 -20.93 8.47
N ASP A 285 13.40 -21.19 7.64
CA ASP A 285 13.22 -21.32 6.19
C ASP A 285 14.26 -22.28 5.61
N ASP A 286 13.83 -23.53 5.41
CA ASP A 286 14.68 -24.59 4.84
C ASP A 286 14.49 -24.78 3.33
N ARG A 287 13.68 -23.94 2.66
CA ARG A 287 13.46 -24.05 1.21
C ARG A 287 14.76 -23.97 0.39
N PRO A 288 15.75 -23.11 0.72
CA PRO A 288 17.05 -23.12 0.05
C PRO A 288 17.83 -24.43 0.17
N PHE A 289 17.46 -25.28 1.15
CA PHE A 289 18.07 -26.57 1.44
C PHE A 289 17.15 -27.76 1.07
N GLY A 290 16.10 -27.52 0.28
CA GLY A 290 15.16 -28.56 -0.16
C GLY A 290 14.11 -28.96 0.87
N GLY A 291 13.95 -28.20 1.95
CA GLY A 291 12.91 -28.44 2.95
C GLY A 291 11.52 -28.10 2.44
N ALA A 292 10.54 -28.95 2.75
CA ALA A 292 9.14 -28.77 2.38
C ALA A 292 8.30 -28.03 3.44
N VAL A 293 8.89 -27.73 4.61
CA VAL A 293 8.16 -27.08 5.71
C VAL A 293 7.92 -25.61 5.39
N PRO A 294 6.70 -25.07 5.61
CA PRO A 294 6.41 -23.66 5.39
C PRO A 294 7.36 -22.73 6.17
N PRO A 295 7.79 -21.61 5.57
CA PRO A 295 8.66 -20.66 6.24
C PRO A 295 7.88 -19.88 7.32
N ALA A 296 8.56 -19.54 8.41
CA ALA A 296 8.02 -18.72 9.48
C ALA A 296 9.11 -17.87 10.13
N ALA A 297 8.73 -16.73 10.70
CA ALA A 297 9.63 -15.84 11.43
C ALA A 297 9.04 -15.46 12.79
N MET A 298 9.89 -15.49 13.82
CA MET A 298 9.56 -15.02 15.16
C MET A 298 10.39 -13.78 15.48
N PHE A 299 9.73 -12.75 15.99
CA PHE A 299 10.36 -11.47 16.32
C PHE A 299 10.36 -11.23 17.83
N TYR A 300 11.47 -10.72 18.36
CA TYR A 300 11.59 -10.25 19.73
C TYR A 300 12.13 -8.84 19.77
N TYR A 301 11.76 -8.07 20.79
CA TYR A 301 12.22 -6.71 20.98
C TYR A 301 13.03 -6.57 22.26
N SER A 302 14.16 -5.87 22.18
CA SER A 302 14.93 -5.42 23.34
C SER A 302 15.38 -3.96 23.19
N ARG A 303 15.70 -3.30 24.31
CA ARG A 303 16.19 -1.91 24.33
C ARG A 303 17.70 -1.79 24.06
N ASP A 304 18.43 -2.89 24.14
CA ASP A 304 19.87 -2.94 23.88
C ASP A 304 20.24 -4.21 23.07
N ARG A 305 21.51 -4.34 22.67
CA ARG A 305 22.00 -5.47 21.86
C ARG A 305 22.66 -6.57 22.70
N LYS A 306 22.47 -6.63 24.02
CA LYS A 306 23.25 -7.58 24.85
C LYS A 306 23.00 -9.03 24.47
N GLY A 307 24.04 -9.86 24.61
CA GLY A 307 23.95 -11.31 24.36
C GLY A 307 23.02 -12.08 25.31
N GLU A 308 22.55 -11.46 26.40
CA GLU A 308 21.53 -12.05 27.30
C GLU A 308 20.19 -12.28 26.60
N HIS A 309 19.82 -11.43 25.63
CA HIS A 309 18.57 -11.55 24.88
C HIS A 309 18.53 -12.80 24.00
N PRO A 310 19.49 -13.03 23.08
CA PRO A 310 19.49 -14.27 22.29
C PRO A 310 19.68 -15.52 23.16
N LEU A 311 20.38 -15.41 24.30
CA LEU A 311 20.45 -16.51 25.27
C LEU A 311 19.08 -16.85 25.86
N ALA A 312 18.28 -15.85 26.23
CA ALA A 312 16.95 -16.04 26.77
C ALA A 312 15.95 -16.54 25.71
N HIS A 313 15.92 -15.92 24.52
CA HIS A 313 15.01 -16.30 23.44
C HIS A 313 15.24 -17.75 23.00
N LEU A 314 16.51 -18.16 22.88
CA LEU A 314 16.88 -19.49 22.41
C LEU A 314 17.09 -20.50 23.53
N ALA A 315 16.74 -20.18 24.78
CA ALA A 315 17.05 -21.02 25.95
C ALA A 315 16.65 -22.49 25.79
N ARG A 316 15.54 -22.75 25.10
CA ARG A 316 14.99 -24.09 24.84
C ARG A 316 15.30 -24.64 23.44
N TYR A 317 15.93 -23.84 22.57
CA TYR A 317 16.24 -24.24 21.21
C TYR A 317 17.46 -25.17 21.16
N ALA A 318 17.28 -26.30 20.48
CA ALA A 318 18.29 -27.31 20.18
C ALA A 318 18.32 -27.54 18.67
N GLY A 319 19.38 -27.14 17.99
CA GLY A 319 19.49 -27.26 16.54
C GLY A 319 20.65 -26.45 15.97
N ILE A 320 20.68 -26.32 14.66
CA ILE A 320 21.66 -25.53 13.92
C ILE A 320 21.26 -24.06 14.01
N LEU A 321 22.11 -23.21 14.57
CA LEU A 321 21.92 -21.76 14.55
C LEU A 321 22.87 -21.15 13.53
N GLN A 322 22.31 -20.41 12.57
CA GLN A 322 23.08 -19.60 11.64
C GLN A 322 22.86 -18.13 12.00
N ALA A 323 23.90 -17.46 12.48
CA ALA A 323 23.86 -16.04 12.85
C ALA A 323 25.04 -15.29 12.21
N ASP A 324 24.97 -13.95 12.24
CA ASP A 324 26.14 -13.12 11.94
C ASP A 324 27.28 -13.35 12.96
N ALA A 325 28.47 -12.84 12.67
CA ALA A 325 29.64 -12.97 13.55
C ALA A 325 29.55 -12.02 14.77
N TYR A 326 28.36 -11.83 15.35
CA TYR A 326 28.16 -11.04 16.54
C TYR A 326 28.50 -11.84 17.80
N ASP A 327 29.40 -11.29 18.62
CA ASP A 327 29.91 -11.95 19.84
C ASP A 327 28.82 -12.31 20.86
N GLY A 328 27.65 -11.64 20.81
CA GLY A 328 26.52 -11.95 21.69
C GLY A 328 25.98 -13.37 21.52
N TYR A 329 26.22 -14.01 20.36
CA TYR A 329 25.85 -15.41 20.12
C TYR A 329 26.88 -16.42 20.63
N ASN A 330 28.12 -16.02 20.96
CA ASN A 330 29.22 -16.95 21.26
C ASN A 330 28.87 -17.97 22.35
N ARG A 331 28.14 -17.55 23.38
CA ARG A 331 27.70 -18.43 24.49
C ARG A 331 26.74 -19.53 24.05
N LEU A 332 26.02 -19.36 22.93
CA LEU A 332 25.11 -20.37 22.39
C LEU A 332 25.84 -21.53 21.69
N TYR A 333 27.08 -21.31 21.25
CA TYR A 333 27.89 -22.31 20.54
C TYR A 333 28.82 -23.13 21.45
N LEU A 334 28.76 -22.94 22.77
CA LEU A 334 29.59 -23.70 23.72
C LEU A 334 29.17 -25.18 23.75
N ALA A 335 30.16 -26.07 23.63
CA ALA A 335 29.97 -27.53 23.49
C ALA A 335 29.26 -28.23 24.66
N GLY A 336 29.07 -27.56 25.81
CA GLY A 336 28.37 -28.08 26.99
C GLY A 336 26.97 -27.50 27.22
N ARG A 337 26.44 -26.73 26.28
CA ARG A 337 25.11 -26.12 26.42
C ARG A 337 24.03 -27.20 26.34
N GLN A 338 23.32 -27.43 27.44
CA GLN A 338 22.09 -28.22 27.44
C GLN A 338 20.86 -27.30 27.33
N PRO A 339 20.15 -27.29 26.20
CA PRO A 339 18.86 -26.64 26.10
C PRO A 339 17.88 -27.37 27.03
N GLY A 340 17.43 -26.69 28.10
CA GLY A 340 16.69 -27.34 29.17
C GLY A 340 15.20 -27.53 28.83
N PRO A 341 14.60 -28.71 29.11
CA PRO A 341 13.17 -28.86 29.28
C PRO A 341 12.79 -28.57 30.74
N ALA A 342 11.71 -27.81 30.96
CA ALA A 342 11.11 -27.71 32.29
C ALA A 342 10.04 -28.80 32.44
N GLY A 343 10.34 -29.82 33.27
CA GLY A 343 9.36 -30.72 33.86
C GLY A 343 9.29 -32.13 33.28
N ARG A 344 10.19 -33.02 33.74
CA ARG A 344 9.95 -34.36 34.33
C ARG A 344 11.23 -35.17 34.17
N MET A 345 11.84 -35.52 35.30
CA MET A 345 12.93 -36.51 35.36
C MET A 345 12.44 -37.82 34.74
N GLU A 346 13.10 -38.27 33.68
CA GLU A 346 13.57 -39.65 33.55
C GLU A 346 14.52 -39.74 32.36
N GLY A 347 15.62 -40.47 32.57
CA GLY A 347 16.76 -40.48 31.67
C GLY A 347 16.47 -41.14 30.32
N ALA A 348 17.07 -40.60 29.28
CA ALA A 348 17.46 -41.38 28.11
C ALA A 348 18.64 -40.68 27.43
N HIS A 349 19.75 -41.40 27.34
CA HIS A 349 20.91 -41.04 26.55
C HIS A 349 20.51 -40.86 25.09
N SER A 350 20.86 -39.73 24.49
CA SER A 350 21.18 -39.69 23.06
C SER A 350 22.28 -38.65 22.80
N SER A 351 23.37 -39.14 22.23
CA SER A 351 24.50 -38.36 21.76
C SER A 351 24.07 -37.57 20.51
N SER A 352 23.96 -36.24 20.62
CA SER A 352 23.81 -35.35 19.47
C SER A 352 25.09 -34.57 19.25
N TRP A 353 25.71 -34.78 18.09
CA TRP A 353 26.90 -34.09 17.66
C TRP A 353 26.54 -32.69 17.12
N LEU A 354 26.90 -31.65 17.85
CA LEU A 354 26.95 -30.28 17.32
C LEU A 354 28.13 -30.19 16.33
N THR A 355 27.86 -30.16 15.03
CA THR A 355 28.87 -29.80 14.04
C THR A 355 28.95 -28.29 13.92
N SER A 356 29.87 -27.66 14.65
CA SER A 356 30.33 -26.32 14.30
C SER A 356 31.25 -26.44 13.09
N LYS A 357 30.80 -26.09 11.87
CA LYS A 357 31.74 -25.83 10.77
C LYS A 357 32.31 -24.43 10.93
N ARG A 358 33.37 -24.30 11.74
CA ARG A 358 34.36 -23.23 11.58
C ARG A 358 35.43 -23.79 10.66
N MET A 359 35.50 -23.31 9.41
CA MET A 359 36.54 -23.70 8.45
C MET A 359 37.93 -23.41 9.04
N PRO A 360 38.81 -24.41 9.25
CA PRO A 360 40.16 -24.17 9.74
C PRO A 360 41.13 -23.97 8.56
N GLY A 361 41.83 -22.84 8.52
CA GLY A 361 42.93 -22.61 7.58
C GLY A 361 42.81 -21.34 6.73
N ALA A 362 42.91 -20.17 7.37
CA ALA A 362 43.31 -18.96 6.68
C ALA A 362 44.28 -18.18 7.59
N ARG A 363 45.53 -18.02 7.13
CA ARG A 363 46.51 -17.12 7.74
C ARG A 363 45.89 -15.72 7.90
N PRO A 364 46.22 -14.96 8.97
CA PRO A 364 45.64 -13.64 9.15
C PRO A 364 46.17 -12.71 8.04
N PRO A 365 45.32 -12.09 7.19
CA PRO A 365 45.80 -11.00 6.36
C PRO A 365 46.05 -9.78 7.23
N ALA A 366 47.18 -9.12 6.97
CA ALA A 366 47.62 -7.90 7.64
C ALA A 366 46.51 -6.85 7.70
N LYS A 367 46.49 -6.08 8.81
CA LYS A 367 45.58 -4.96 9.08
C LYS A 367 45.53 -4.00 7.89
N ARG A 368 44.53 -4.18 7.02
CA ARG A 368 44.12 -3.20 6.02
C ARG A 368 42.75 -2.72 6.44
N LYS A 369 42.64 -1.43 6.80
CA LYS A 369 41.38 -0.76 7.16
C LYS A 369 40.42 -0.86 5.97
N SER A 370 39.62 -1.92 5.92
CA SER A 370 38.49 -2.04 5.01
C SER A 370 37.28 -1.39 5.68
N ARG A 371 36.84 -0.30 5.05
CA ARG A 371 35.63 0.44 5.38
C ARG A 371 34.42 -0.46 5.11
N CYS A 372 34.06 -1.31 6.07
CA CYS A 372 32.89 -2.17 5.96
C CYS A 372 31.62 -1.31 5.97
N LEU A 373 30.81 -1.48 4.92
CA LEU A 373 29.52 -0.85 4.73
C LEU A 373 28.61 -1.19 5.91
N ARG A 374 28.32 -0.15 6.68
CA ARG A 374 27.27 -0.13 7.69
C ARG A 374 25.94 -0.19 6.95
N LEU A 375 25.30 -1.37 6.87
CA LEU A 375 23.87 -1.47 6.54
C LEU A 375 23.11 -0.66 7.59
N ARG A 376 22.49 0.44 7.18
CA ARG A 376 21.64 1.28 8.01
C ARG A 376 20.25 1.13 7.43
N SER A 377 19.47 0.19 7.94
CA SER A 377 18.03 0.16 7.77
C SER A 377 17.42 1.43 8.40
N LYS A 378 17.43 2.51 7.63
CA LYS A 378 16.72 3.76 7.96
C LYS A 378 15.25 3.55 7.65
N TRP A 379 14.49 3.30 8.71
CA TRP A 379 13.07 3.62 8.76
C TRP A 379 12.94 5.15 8.61
N CYS A 380 12.49 5.61 7.44
CA CYS A 380 12.32 7.03 7.16
C CYS A 380 11.00 7.54 7.77
N ALA A 381 11.14 8.44 8.73
CA ALA A 381 10.12 9.43 9.05
C ALA A 381 10.05 10.45 7.91
N GLY A 382 8.94 10.46 7.17
CA GLY A 382 8.58 11.54 6.24
C GLY A 382 7.61 12.49 6.92
N SER A 383 8.12 13.53 7.57
CA SER A 383 7.33 14.69 7.96
C SER A 383 7.24 15.65 6.78
N MET A 384 6.09 15.66 6.08
CA MET A 384 5.76 16.77 5.20
C MET A 384 5.38 17.97 6.06
N ARG A 385 6.22 19.00 5.97
CA ARG A 385 6.02 20.32 6.53
C ARG A 385 5.05 21.03 5.58
N CYS A 386 3.78 21.14 5.94
CA CYS A 386 2.80 21.87 5.15
C CYS A 386 3.03 23.37 5.32
N SER A 387 3.42 24.03 4.24
CA SER A 387 3.51 25.48 4.09
C SER A 387 2.15 26.11 4.37
N ARG A 388 2.12 27.11 5.25
CA ARG A 388 1.00 28.03 5.40
C ARG A 388 0.82 28.79 4.09
N LEU A 389 -0.29 28.57 3.41
CA LEU A 389 -0.83 29.52 2.42
C LEU A 389 -2.09 30.14 3.02
N SER A 390 -1.97 31.43 3.29
CA SER A 390 -3.02 32.31 3.76
C SER A 390 -4.10 32.46 2.69
N ALA A 391 -5.35 32.11 3.00
CA ALA A 391 -6.50 32.47 2.18
C ALA A 391 -6.98 33.89 2.56
N PRO A 392 -7.23 34.80 1.59
CA PRO A 392 -7.78 36.11 1.88
C PRO A 392 -9.28 36.05 2.16
N SER A 393 -9.69 36.92 3.07
CA SER A 393 -11.08 37.21 3.44
C SER A 393 -11.89 37.65 2.22
N MET A 394 -13.12 37.17 2.05
CA MET A 394 -14.19 37.98 1.47
C MET A 394 -15.60 37.55 1.93
N ALA A 395 -16.25 38.51 2.58
CA ALA A 395 -17.68 38.87 2.53
C ALA A 395 -18.78 37.90 3.02
N ARG A 396 -19.32 38.27 4.19
CA ARG A 396 -20.72 38.03 4.62
C ARG A 396 -21.72 38.76 3.72
N VAL A 397 -22.86 38.12 3.42
CA VAL A 397 -24.20 38.76 3.28
C VAL A 397 -25.29 37.72 3.72
N PRO A 398 -26.45 38.09 4.33
CA PRO A 398 -27.17 37.27 5.31
C PRO A 398 -28.56 36.70 4.91
N ARG A 399 -29.00 35.72 5.73
CA ARG A 399 -30.37 35.34 6.20
C ARG A 399 -31.61 35.48 5.29
N SER A 400 -32.31 34.35 5.08
CA SER A 400 -33.76 34.15 5.33
C SER A 400 -34.06 32.64 5.32
N ALA A 401 -34.41 32.00 6.43
CA ALA A 401 -35.77 31.83 6.98
C ALA A 401 -36.76 31.18 6.01
N PHE A 402 -36.95 29.86 6.08
CA PHE A 402 -38.26 29.22 5.87
C PHE A 402 -38.35 27.91 6.66
N ARG A 403 -39.49 27.75 7.34
CA ARG A 403 -39.84 26.73 8.32
C ARG A 403 -41.08 26.00 7.79
N CYS A 404 -41.13 24.68 8.04
CA CYS A 404 -42.31 23.82 8.18
C CYS A 404 -43.23 23.52 6.98
N GLY A 405 -43.71 22.27 6.96
CA GLY A 405 -45.04 21.94 6.46
C GLY A 405 -45.09 20.60 5.72
N GLY A 406 -45.46 19.54 6.43
CA GLY A 406 -45.69 18.23 5.83
C GLY A 406 -46.91 18.17 4.91
N ARG A 407 -46.96 17.07 4.17
CA ARG A 407 -48.19 16.36 3.86
C ARG A 407 -47.86 14.88 3.68
#